data_AF-A0A953G804-F1
#
_entry.id   AF-A0A953G804-F1
#
_cell.length_a   1.000
_cell.length_b   1.000
_cell.length_c   1.000
_cell.angle_alpha   90.00
_cell.angle_beta   90.00
_cell.angle_gamma   90.00
#
_symmetry.space_group_name_H-M   'P 1'
#
loop_
_entity.id
_entity.type
_entity.pdbx_description
1 polymer ?
#
loop_
_entity_poly.entity_id
_entity_poly.type
_entity_poly.pdbx_seq_one_letter_code
_entity_poly.pdbx_strand_id
1 'polypeptide(L)'
;FQYTVSIAKMFDLIGGKLIAGDSTKLQAQNSKKNNYNPKKIERHLAYIDNKLNEYNEALENADVDNKAIIQNQIEKHNNRKEFYNHLTEQLEQTGEVQVSTSDPDSRQLITRNNITEVGYNVQTTVDAKHCLLVDYKVTNENDSKAMGGMLRRTKIILGHTDFTALYDKGYHTGSELKAACTMGINPLVAIPGVSSFAPDPRYNYDQFIYDENKDKYTCPRGRKLTTNGNWYKRNTGRSYYKVKHYKTNKCQTCPARDLCTSATNGRIIERSEYAPYIEQNKGNIENDPELYKKRQAIVEHPYGVIKRRWGFYYIMTKKSIKRASADVGMMFTAFNLCRLINIIGKNEFKKYLEGLVLSYFAIIDLYRSINSNLRPPIFQRIFVHAKIKVA
;
A
#
# COMPACT_ATOMS: atom_id res chain seq x y z
N PHE A 1 -13.11 3.53 13.62
CA PHE A 1 -11.78 4.14 13.45
C PHE A 1 -11.81 5.67 13.40
N GLN A 2 -12.33 6.32 12.35
CA GLN A 2 -12.27 7.79 12.20
C GLN A 2 -12.77 8.58 13.43
N TYR A 3 -13.85 8.13 14.08
CA TYR A 3 -14.32 8.75 15.31
C TYR A 3 -13.28 8.78 16.45
N THR A 4 -12.45 7.74 16.59
CA THR A 4 -11.35 7.78 17.58
C THR A 4 -10.31 8.85 17.27
N VAL A 5 -10.10 9.13 15.98
CA VAL A 5 -9.22 10.20 15.53
C VAL A 5 -9.86 11.56 15.82
N SER A 6 -11.16 11.72 15.56
CA SER A 6 -11.91 12.94 15.91
C SER A 6 -11.89 13.21 17.41
N ILE A 7 -12.09 12.20 18.25
CA ILE A 7 -11.98 12.31 19.72
C ILE A 7 -10.56 12.76 20.08
N ALA A 8 -9.53 12.11 19.51
CA ALA A 8 -8.14 12.51 19.75
C ALA A 8 -7.88 13.98 19.39
N LYS A 9 -8.39 14.47 18.24
CA LYS A 9 -8.27 15.89 17.87
C LYS A 9 -8.96 16.81 18.87
N MET A 10 -10.16 16.45 19.33
CA MET A 10 -10.93 17.25 20.28
C MET A 10 -10.20 17.42 21.63
N PHE A 11 -9.46 16.40 22.06
CA PHE A 11 -8.61 16.45 23.25
C PHE A 11 -7.18 16.99 22.97
N ASP A 12 -6.93 17.58 21.80
CA ASP A 12 -5.60 18.06 21.37
C ASP A 12 -4.50 16.97 21.46
N LEU A 13 -4.84 15.71 21.19
CA LEU A 13 -3.88 14.59 21.28
C LEU A 13 -3.22 14.27 19.94
N ILE A 14 -3.65 14.91 18.86
CA ILE A 14 -3.01 14.83 17.53
C ILE A 14 -2.30 16.15 17.31
N GLY A 15 -0.96 16.12 17.25
CA GLY A 15 -0.18 17.33 17.02
C GLY A 15 -0.28 17.84 15.58
N GLY A 16 -0.44 16.93 14.62
CA GLY A 16 -0.61 17.26 13.20
C GLY A 16 0.62 17.86 12.54
N LYS A 17 1.78 17.94 13.22
CA LYS A 17 3.00 18.58 12.72
C LYS A 17 4.04 17.60 12.19
N LEU A 18 4.15 16.44 12.83
CA LEU A 18 5.08 15.38 12.45
C LEU A 18 4.30 14.08 12.36
N ILE A 19 4.32 13.51 11.16
CA ILE A 19 3.60 12.29 10.82
C ILE A 19 4.61 11.27 10.32
N ALA A 20 4.46 10.01 10.73
CA ALA A 20 5.24 8.92 10.18
C ALA A 20 4.30 7.93 9.48
N GLY A 21 4.67 7.54 8.27
CA GLY A 21 3.99 6.51 7.50
C GLY A 21 4.85 5.27 7.34
N ASP A 22 4.22 4.12 7.46
CA ASP A 22 4.84 2.81 7.22
C ASP A 22 3.77 1.79 6.87
N SER A 23 4.19 0.60 6.48
CA SER A 23 3.31 -0.52 6.23
C SER A 23 3.64 -1.76 7.04
N THR A 24 2.62 -2.59 7.23
CA THR A 24 2.78 -3.91 7.82
C THR A 24 2.01 -4.94 7.01
N LYS A 25 2.61 -6.12 6.85
CA LYS A 25 1.98 -7.26 6.19
C LYS A 25 1.29 -8.14 7.22
N LEU A 26 0.04 -8.50 6.94
CA LEU A 26 -0.78 -9.40 7.76
C LEU A 26 -1.17 -10.60 6.91
N GLN A 27 -1.04 -11.81 7.46
CA GLN A 27 -1.36 -13.05 6.76
C GLN A 27 -2.87 -13.13 6.49
N ALA A 28 -3.24 -13.57 5.29
CA ALA A 28 -4.63 -13.76 4.91
C ALA A 28 -5.08 -15.19 5.25
N GLN A 29 -6.39 -15.43 5.16
CA GLN A 29 -6.98 -16.77 5.26
C GLN A 29 -6.79 -17.55 3.95
N ASN A 30 -5.55 -17.60 3.45
CA ASN A 30 -5.17 -18.33 2.23
C ASN A 30 -3.77 -18.93 2.40
N SER A 31 -3.64 -20.23 2.18
CA SER A 31 -2.34 -20.90 2.26
C SER A 31 -1.49 -20.64 1.00
N LYS A 32 -0.17 -20.75 1.11
CA LYS A 32 0.73 -20.70 -0.07
C LYS A 32 0.41 -21.80 -1.11
N LYS A 33 -0.14 -22.94 -0.64
CA LYS A 33 -0.60 -24.03 -1.52
C LYS A 33 -1.78 -23.59 -2.38
N ASN A 34 -2.66 -22.74 -1.84
CA ASN A 34 -3.85 -22.21 -2.48
C ASN A 34 -3.63 -20.86 -3.19
N ASN A 35 -2.37 -20.45 -3.42
CA ASN A 35 -2.03 -19.30 -4.25
C ASN A 35 -1.30 -19.78 -5.51
N TYR A 36 -1.74 -19.33 -6.68
CA TYR A 36 -1.27 -19.82 -7.97
C TYR A 36 -0.76 -18.66 -8.83
N ASN A 37 0.33 -18.91 -9.55
CA ASN A 37 0.85 -18.05 -10.60
C ASN A 37 1.01 -18.91 -11.87
N PRO A 38 1.21 -18.32 -13.06
CA PRO A 38 1.27 -19.07 -14.32
C PRO A 38 2.25 -20.24 -14.28
N LYS A 39 3.47 -19.99 -13.77
CA LYS A 39 4.53 -21.01 -13.64
C LYS A 39 4.14 -22.17 -12.72
N LYS A 40 3.38 -21.91 -11.65
CA LYS A 40 2.90 -22.95 -10.73
C LYS A 40 1.79 -23.77 -11.37
N ILE A 41 0.90 -23.12 -12.12
CA ILE A 41 -0.19 -23.80 -12.85
C ILE A 41 0.40 -24.72 -13.94
N GLU A 42 1.33 -24.20 -14.75
CA GLU A 42 2.04 -24.96 -15.79
C GLU A 42 2.70 -26.24 -15.23
N ARG A 43 3.41 -26.12 -14.10
CA ARG A 43 4.01 -27.29 -13.42
C ARG A 43 2.97 -28.33 -12.98
N HIS A 44 1.80 -27.88 -12.50
CA HIS A 44 0.73 -28.80 -12.10
C HIS A 44 0.09 -29.47 -13.30
N LEU A 45 -0.14 -28.74 -14.40
CA LEU A 45 -0.66 -29.29 -15.64
C LEU A 45 0.29 -30.33 -16.22
N ALA A 46 1.59 -30.02 -16.33
CA ALA A 46 2.60 -30.96 -16.82
C ALA A 46 2.68 -32.24 -15.97
N TYR A 47 2.57 -32.12 -14.64
CA TYR A 47 2.51 -33.28 -13.75
C TYR A 47 1.24 -34.11 -13.98
N ILE A 48 0.10 -33.47 -14.17
CA ILE A 48 -1.18 -34.15 -14.44
C ILE A 48 -1.12 -34.87 -15.78
N ASP A 49 -0.62 -34.24 -16.84
CA ASP A 49 -0.51 -34.83 -18.17
C ASP A 49 0.39 -36.07 -18.15
N ASN A 50 1.54 -36.01 -17.46
CA ASN A 50 2.38 -37.19 -17.27
C ASN A 50 1.65 -38.32 -16.53
N LYS A 51 0.91 -38.00 -15.47
CA LYS A 51 0.15 -39.02 -14.72
C LYS A 51 -1.01 -39.61 -15.52
N LEU A 52 -1.70 -38.80 -16.32
CA LEU A 52 -2.74 -39.28 -17.22
C LEU A 52 -2.18 -40.24 -18.27
N ASN A 53 -1.01 -39.95 -18.84
CA ASN A 53 -0.33 -40.86 -19.76
C ASN A 53 0.00 -42.20 -19.07
N GLU A 54 0.62 -42.16 -17.88
CA GLU A 54 0.92 -43.37 -17.10
C GLU A 54 -0.36 -44.21 -16.81
N TYR A 55 -1.46 -43.56 -16.42
CA TYR A 55 -2.72 -44.26 -16.14
C TYR A 55 -3.38 -44.82 -17.40
N ASN A 56 -3.30 -44.11 -18.53
CA ASN A 56 -3.83 -44.61 -19.80
C ASN A 56 -3.05 -45.85 -20.28
N GLU A 57 -1.72 -45.83 -20.19
CA GLU A 57 -0.87 -47.00 -20.48
C GLU A 57 -1.16 -48.18 -19.53
N ALA A 58 -1.35 -47.89 -18.24
CA ALA A 58 -1.71 -48.91 -17.26
C ALA A 58 -3.12 -49.49 -17.52
N LEU A 59 -4.06 -48.69 -18.03
CA LEU A 59 -5.43 -49.12 -18.33
C LEU A 59 -5.47 -50.16 -19.46
N GLU A 60 -4.57 -50.05 -20.44
CA GLU A 60 -4.43 -50.99 -21.55
C GLU A 60 -4.00 -52.39 -21.06
N ASN A 61 -3.20 -52.45 -19.99
CA ASN A 61 -2.58 -53.68 -19.47
C ASN A 61 -3.23 -54.22 -18.18
N ALA A 62 -4.31 -53.60 -17.70
CA ALA A 62 -4.91 -53.93 -16.41
C ALA A 62 -6.01 -55.01 -16.48
N ASP A 63 -6.08 -55.85 -15.45
CA ASP A 63 -7.19 -56.78 -15.23
C ASP A 63 -8.48 -56.04 -14.81
N VAL A 64 -9.64 -56.71 -14.92
CA VAL A 64 -10.98 -56.11 -14.77
C VAL A 64 -11.15 -55.29 -13.48
N ASP A 65 -10.68 -55.80 -12.34
CA ASP A 65 -10.81 -55.11 -11.05
C ASP A 65 -9.91 -53.86 -10.96
N ASN A 66 -8.75 -53.88 -11.61
CA ASN A 66 -7.82 -52.76 -11.63
C ASN A 66 -8.26 -51.65 -12.59
N LYS A 67 -9.01 -51.97 -13.67
CA LYS A 67 -9.52 -50.98 -14.62
C LYS A 67 -10.42 -49.93 -13.97
N ALA A 68 -11.32 -50.34 -13.07
CA ALA A 68 -12.22 -49.43 -12.37
C ALA A 68 -11.46 -48.43 -11.48
N ILE A 69 -10.41 -48.89 -10.80
CA ILE A 69 -9.56 -48.06 -9.95
C ILE A 69 -8.79 -47.03 -10.79
N ILE A 70 -8.22 -47.46 -11.91
CA ILE A 70 -7.46 -46.60 -12.83
C ILE A 70 -8.37 -45.53 -13.46
N GLN A 71 -9.57 -45.90 -13.90
CA GLN A 71 -10.56 -44.96 -14.45
C GLN A 71 -10.93 -43.87 -13.44
N ASN A 72 -11.10 -44.21 -12.17
CA ASN A 72 -11.37 -43.22 -11.11
C ASN A 72 -10.18 -42.24 -10.93
N GLN A 73 -8.94 -42.73 -10.99
CA GLN A 73 -7.77 -41.85 -10.96
C GLN A 73 -7.72 -40.91 -12.18
N ILE A 74 -8.01 -41.43 -13.38
CA ILE A 74 -8.08 -40.62 -14.61
C ILE A 74 -9.10 -39.50 -14.45
N GLU A 75 -10.32 -39.82 -14.01
CA GLU A 75 -11.38 -38.83 -13.78
C GLU A 75 -10.96 -37.77 -12.75
N LYS A 76 -10.38 -38.19 -11.63
CA LYS A 76 -9.84 -37.28 -10.60
C LYS A 76 -8.76 -36.35 -11.16
N HIS A 77 -7.89 -36.84 -12.04
CA HIS A 77 -6.85 -36.05 -12.67
C HIS A 77 -7.39 -35.10 -13.74
N ASN A 78 -8.39 -35.52 -14.52
CA ASN A 78 -9.12 -34.66 -15.47
C ASN A 78 -9.84 -33.52 -14.74
N ASN A 79 -10.58 -33.80 -13.67
CA ASN A 79 -11.23 -32.78 -12.84
C ASN A 79 -10.24 -31.76 -12.28
N ARG A 80 -9.03 -32.21 -11.89
CA ARG A 80 -7.94 -31.31 -11.46
C ARG A 80 -7.37 -30.49 -12.62
N LYS A 81 -7.25 -31.08 -13.81
CA LYS A 81 -6.81 -30.39 -15.02
C LYS A 81 -7.75 -29.26 -15.38
N GLU A 82 -9.06 -29.53 -15.37
CA GLU A 82 -10.10 -28.51 -15.58
C GLU A 82 -10.02 -27.39 -14.55
N PHE A 83 -9.85 -27.72 -13.26
CA PHE A 83 -9.64 -26.71 -12.23
C PHE A 83 -8.46 -25.79 -12.53
N TYR A 84 -7.32 -26.33 -12.97
CA TYR A 84 -6.14 -25.52 -13.31
C TYR A 84 -6.33 -24.70 -14.60
N ASN A 85 -7.01 -25.24 -15.60
CA ASN A 85 -7.37 -24.51 -16.81
C ASN A 85 -8.26 -23.31 -16.49
N HIS A 86 -9.25 -23.49 -15.61
CA HIS A 86 -10.11 -22.40 -15.15
C HIS A 86 -9.30 -21.29 -14.44
N LEU A 87 -8.29 -21.65 -13.64
CA LEU A 87 -7.40 -20.66 -13.04
C LEU A 87 -6.56 -19.90 -14.09
N THR A 88 -6.12 -20.57 -15.16
CA THR A 88 -5.42 -19.91 -16.27
C THR A 88 -6.34 -18.88 -16.95
N GLU A 89 -7.56 -19.29 -17.30
CA GLU A 89 -8.56 -18.39 -17.89
C GLU A 89 -8.85 -17.19 -16.97
N GLN A 90 -8.97 -17.43 -15.66
CA GLN A 90 -9.17 -16.35 -14.69
C GLN A 90 -8.00 -15.35 -14.69
N LEU A 91 -6.76 -15.81 -14.74
CA LEU A 91 -5.58 -14.93 -14.79
C LEU A 91 -5.55 -14.11 -16.08
N GLU A 92 -5.89 -14.70 -17.21
CA GLU A 92 -5.95 -14.02 -18.50
C GLU A 92 -7.06 -12.97 -18.55
N GLN A 93 -8.27 -13.32 -18.09
CA GLN A 93 -9.42 -12.41 -18.07
C GLN A 93 -9.22 -11.23 -17.11
N THR A 94 -8.60 -11.47 -15.95
CA THR A 94 -8.37 -10.42 -14.94
C THR A 94 -7.10 -9.61 -15.20
N GLY A 95 -6.16 -10.14 -15.97
CA GLY A 95 -4.82 -9.56 -16.15
C GLY A 95 -3.95 -9.62 -14.88
N GLU A 96 -4.37 -10.38 -13.87
CA GLU A 96 -3.65 -10.54 -12.61
C GLU A 96 -2.47 -11.51 -12.77
N VAL A 97 -1.41 -11.28 -11.99
CA VAL A 97 -0.21 -12.14 -12.04
C VAL A 97 -0.31 -13.37 -11.13
N GLN A 98 -1.34 -13.42 -10.30
CA GLN A 98 -1.58 -14.50 -9.35
C GLN A 98 -3.05 -14.57 -8.92
N VAL A 99 -3.48 -15.74 -8.45
CA VAL A 99 -4.82 -16.01 -7.95
C VAL A 99 -4.76 -16.76 -6.62
N SER A 100 -5.52 -16.29 -5.64
CA SER A 100 -5.74 -16.98 -4.36
C SER A 100 -7.14 -17.57 -4.33
N THR A 101 -7.28 -18.84 -3.98
CA THR A 101 -8.58 -19.55 -4.11
C THR A 101 -9.43 -19.50 -2.84
N SER A 102 -8.84 -19.31 -1.67
CA SER A 102 -9.56 -19.22 -0.39
C SER A 102 -9.89 -17.77 -0.01
N ASP A 103 -8.99 -16.85 -0.31
CA ASP A 103 -9.16 -15.41 -0.11
C ASP A 103 -8.72 -14.63 -1.36
N PRO A 104 -9.62 -14.39 -2.33
CA PRO A 104 -9.27 -13.93 -3.68
C PRO A 104 -8.53 -12.59 -3.79
N ASP A 105 -8.74 -11.69 -2.84
CA ASP A 105 -8.09 -10.37 -2.84
C ASP A 105 -6.68 -10.40 -2.20
N SER A 106 -6.32 -11.51 -1.55
CA SER A 106 -4.99 -11.67 -0.97
C SER A 106 -3.94 -11.92 -2.04
N ARG A 107 -2.69 -11.55 -1.75
CA ARG A 107 -1.57 -11.70 -2.68
C ARG A 107 -0.38 -12.29 -1.94
N GLN A 108 0.47 -13.02 -2.66
CA GLN A 108 1.77 -13.43 -2.13
C GLN A 108 2.68 -12.19 -2.05
N LEU A 109 3.03 -11.82 -0.83
CA LEU A 109 3.81 -10.64 -0.49
C LEU A 109 5.15 -11.06 0.14
N ILE A 110 6.21 -10.31 -0.14
CA ILE A 110 7.51 -10.49 0.51
C ILE A 110 7.43 -9.87 1.91
N THR A 111 7.54 -10.69 2.96
CA THR A 111 7.47 -10.21 4.35
C THR A 111 8.83 -9.74 4.84
N ARG A 112 9.88 -10.57 4.68
CA ARG A 112 11.27 -10.27 5.05
C ARG A 112 12.22 -11.00 4.13
N ASN A 113 13.18 -10.30 3.53
CA ASN A 113 14.18 -10.87 2.61
C ASN A 113 13.52 -11.76 1.54
N ASN A 114 13.80 -13.06 1.56
CA ASN A 114 13.24 -14.04 0.61
C ASN A 114 12.01 -14.79 1.15
N ILE A 115 11.53 -14.42 2.34
CA ILE A 115 10.35 -15.03 2.95
C ILE A 115 9.11 -14.35 2.37
N THR A 116 8.23 -15.16 1.79
CA THR A 116 6.95 -14.71 1.25
C THR A 116 5.80 -15.33 2.03
N GLU A 117 4.73 -14.57 2.23
CA GLU A 117 3.47 -15.01 2.82
C GLU A 117 2.31 -14.53 1.96
N VAL A 118 1.18 -15.25 1.99
CA VAL A 118 -0.04 -14.79 1.34
C VAL A 118 -0.80 -13.91 2.33
N GLY A 119 -1.07 -12.67 1.95
CA GLY A 119 -1.57 -11.68 2.89
C GLY A 119 -2.02 -10.38 2.25
N TYR A 120 -2.26 -9.43 3.14
CA TYR A 120 -2.55 -8.04 2.80
C TYR A 120 -1.45 -7.14 3.33
N ASN A 121 -1.22 -6.05 2.60
CA ASN A 121 -0.37 -4.97 3.02
C ASN A 121 -1.24 -3.88 3.68
N VAL A 122 -0.87 -3.42 4.87
CA VAL A 122 -1.61 -2.41 5.62
C VAL A 122 -0.75 -1.17 5.71
N GLN A 123 -1.12 -0.14 4.95
CA GLN A 123 -0.53 1.19 5.02
C GLN A 123 -1.09 1.92 6.23
N THR A 124 -0.23 2.61 6.98
CA THR A 124 -0.64 3.33 8.19
C THR A 124 0.02 4.69 8.28
N THR A 125 -0.72 5.65 8.84
CA THR A 125 -0.25 6.99 9.18
C THR A 125 -0.35 7.17 10.68
N VAL A 126 0.73 7.61 11.33
CA VAL A 126 0.83 7.79 12.77
C VAL A 126 1.25 9.22 13.11
N ASP A 127 0.57 9.84 14.08
CA ASP A 127 0.95 11.15 14.61
C ASP A 127 2.00 11.03 15.71
N ALA A 128 3.03 11.88 15.68
CA ALA A 128 4.16 11.79 16.59
C ALA A 128 3.86 12.21 18.04
N LYS A 129 2.88 13.10 18.30
CA LYS A 129 2.65 13.68 19.64
C LYS A 129 2.39 12.60 20.68
N HIS A 130 1.52 11.65 20.32
CA HIS A 130 1.16 10.53 21.18
C HIS A 130 1.12 9.17 20.46
N CYS A 131 1.79 9.03 19.32
CA CYS A 131 1.83 7.77 18.54
C CYS A 131 0.42 7.22 18.25
N LEU A 132 -0.53 8.12 17.96
CA LEU A 132 -1.92 7.75 17.62
C LEU A 132 -2.03 7.47 16.13
N LEU A 133 -2.81 6.44 15.77
CA LEU A 133 -3.08 6.12 14.37
C LEU A 133 -4.05 7.16 13.81
N VAL A 134 -3.66 7.83 12.74
CA VAL A 134 -4.45 8.86 12.05
C VAL A 134 -5.22 8.27 10.89
N ASP A 135 -4.59 7.38 10.12
CA ASP A 135 -5.19 6.76 8.94
C ASP A 135 -4.63 5.37 8.69
N TYR A 136 -5.40 4.55 7.97
CA TYR A 136 -4.93 3.27 7.46
C TYR A 136 -5.61 2.90 6.13
N LYS A 137 -4.91 2.11 5.32
CA LYS A 137 -5.47 1.50 4.10
C LYS A 137 -4.94 0.08 3.95
N VAL A 138 -5.85 -0.88 3.92
CA VAL A 138 -5.53 -2.25 3.51
C VAL A 138 -5.48 -2.30 1.98
N THR A 139 -4.38 -2.82 1.45
CA THR A 139 -4.11 -2.95 0.02
C THR A 139 -3.48 -4.32 -0.27
N ASN A 140 -3.59 -4.77 -1.51
CA ASN A 140 -2.88 -5.92 -2.04
C ASN A 140 -1.68 -5.51 -2.92
N GLU A 141 -1.40 -4.21 -2.98
CA GLU A 141 -0.28 -3.60 -3.68
C GLU A 141 0.95 -3.41 -2.77
N ASN A 142 2.10 -3.13 -3.40
CA ASN A 142 3.33 -2.80 -2.70
C ASN A 142 3.38 -1.33 -2.23
N ASP A 143 4.42 -0.99 -1.49
CA ASP A 143 4.56 0.33 -0.84
C ASP A 143 4.93 1.47 -1.81
N SER A 144 5.50 1.12 -2.97
CA SER A 144 6.21 2.07 -3.84
C SER A 144 5.38 3.25 -4.36
N LYS A 145 4.06 3.14 -4.40
CA LYS A 145 3.12 4.18 -4.85
C LYS A 145 2.02 4.50 -3.84
N ALA A 146 2.25 4.19 -2.56
CA ALA A 146 1.24 4.36 -1.53
C ALA A 146 1.28 5.74 -0.83
N MET A 147 2.45 6.38 -0.75
CA MET A 147 2.68 7.57 0.08
C MET A 147 1.76 8.74 -0.27
N GLY A 148 1.70 9.15 -1.54
CA GLY A 148 0.91 10.30 -1.99
C GLY A 148 -0.58 10.12 -1.72
N GLY A 149 -1.10 8.90 -1.84
CA GLY A 149 -2.47 8.55 -1.48
C GLY A 149 -2.74 8.68 0.02
N MET A 150 -1.84 8.15 0.86
CA MET A 150 -1.94 8.25 2.32
C MET A 150 -1.81 9.70 2.80
N LEU A 151 -0.90 10.48 2.21
CA LEU A 151 -0.71 11.89 2.52
C LEU A 151 -1.93 12.74 2.15
N ARG A 152 -2.57 12.47 1.01
CA ARG A 152 -3.81 13.13 0.62
C ARG A 152 -4.93 12.89 1.64
N ARG A 153 -5.10 11.64 2.09
CA ARG A 153 -6.09 11.29 3.11
C ARG A 153 -5.76 11.95 4.45
N THR A 154 -4.49 11.96 4.82
CA THR A 154 -3.99 12.60 6.04
C THR A 154 -4.27 14.10 6.04
N LYS A 155 -4.00 14.80 4.92
CA LYS A 155 -4.36 16.22 4.73
C LYS A 155 -5.85 16.48 5.02
N ILE A 156 -6.74 15.62 4.50
CA ILE A 156 -8.18 15.77 4.72
C ILE A 156 -8.54 15.57 6.21
N ILE A 157 -7.94 14.57 6.86
CA ILE A 157 -8.20 14.26 8.27
C ILE A 157 -7.68 15.36 9.20
N LEU A 158 -6.47 15.87 8.95
CA LEU A 158 -5.86 16.94 9.75
C LEU A 158 -6.53 18.30 9.47
N GLY A 159 -6.88 18.57 8.21
CA GLY A 159 -7.48 19.83 7.76
C GLY A 159 -6.46 20.86 7.28
N HIS A 160 -5.16 20.52 7.24
CA HIS A 160 -4.09 21.39 6.76
C HIS A 160 -2.96 20.55 6.11
N THR A 161 -1.98 21.23 5.50
CA THR A 161 -0.83 20.61 4.82
C THR A 161 0.51 20.91 5.47
N ASP A 162 0.53 21.87 6.41
CA ASP A 162 1.73 22.27 7.15
C ASP A 162 2.17 21.20 8.15
N PHE A 163 2.76 20.13 7.62
CA PHE A 163 3.32 19.03 8.39
C PHE A 163 4.45 18.34 7.65
N THR A 164 5.32 17.71 8.44
CA THR A 164 6.43 16.90 7.96
C THR A 164 6.06 15.42 7.98
N ALA A 165 6.35 14.72 6.88
CA ALA A 165 6.00 13.32 6.68
C ALA A 165 7.24 12.44 6.56
N LEU A 166 7.41 11.51 7.49
CA LEU A 166 8.53 10.58 7.55
C LEU A 166 8.15 9.22 6.93
N TYR A 167 8.91 8.75 5.94
CA TYR A 167 8.70 7.43 5.32
C TYR A 167 10.01 6.68 5.10
N ASP A 168 9.93 5.36 4.96
CA ASP A 168 11.09 4.52 4.70
C ASP A 168 11.56 4.59 3.23
N LYS A 169 12.67 3.90 2.92
CA LYS A 169 13.24 3.87 1.56
C LYS A 169 12.33 3.23 0.50
N GLY A 170 11.38 2.39 0.91
CA GLY A 170 10.42 1.74 0.02
C GLY A 170 9.42 2.71 -0.61
N TYR A 171 9.25 3.90 -0.03
CA TYR A 171 8.38 4.96 -0.55
C TYR A 171 9.14 6.00 -1.40
N HIS A 172 10.43 5.80 -1.66
CA HIS A 172 11.25 6.75 -2.41
C HIS A 172 11.01 6.68 -3.92
N THR A 173 9.82 7.10 -4.35
CA THR A 173 9.41 7.18 -5.75
C THR A 173 9.22 8.64 -6.16
N GLY A 174 9.83 9.05 -7.28
CA GLY A 174 9.81 10.45 -7.73
C GLY A 174 8.40 11.04 -7.92
N SER A 175 7.44 10.25 -8.41
CA SER A 175 6.04 10.68 -8.55
C SER A 175 5.37 10.94 -7.20
N GLU A 176 5.70 10.14 -6.18
CA GLU A 176 5.14 10.26 -4.84
C GLU A 176 5.72 11.47 -4.11
N LEU A 177 7.03 11.70 -4.23
CA LEU A 177 7.69 12.91 -3.72
C LEU A 177 7.11 14.16 -4.37
N LYS A 178 6.93 14.17 -5.69
CA LYS A 178 6.23 15.25 -6.41
C LYS A 178 4.84 15.47 -5.84
N ALA A 179 4.06 14.41 -5.63
CA ALA A 179 2.72 14.52 -5.09
C ALA A 179 2.73 15.16 -3.68
N ALA A 180 3.65 14.74 -2.81
CA ALA A 180 3.81 15.31 -1.47
C ALA A 180 4.15 16.81 -1.53
N CYS A 181 5.20 17.19 -2.27
CA CYS A 181 5.64 18.58 -2.38
C CYS A 181 4.57 19.47 -3.03
N THR A 182 3.87 18.98 -4.05
CA THR A 182 2.78 19.73 -4.72
C THR A 182 1.59 19.97 -3.78
N MET A 183 1.37 19.08 -2.80
CA MET A 183 0.37 19.28 -1.76
C MET A 183 0.82 20.25 -0.66
N GLY A 184 2.06 20.75 -0.69
CA GLY A 184 2.62 21.60 0.36
C GLY A 184 3.02 20.82 1.63
N ILE A 185 3.19 19.51 1.51
CA ILE A 185 3.64 18.64 2.60
C ILE A 185 5.15 18.48 2.48
N ASN A 186 5.87 18.48 3.59
CA ASN A 186 7.33 18.33 3.62
C ASN A 186 7.73 16.84 3.78
N PRO A 187 8.19 16.13 2.73
CA PRO A 187 8.58 14.73 2.85
C PRO A 187 10.03 14.57 3.31
N LEU A 188 10.27 13.63 4.23
CA LEU A 188 11.58 13.07 4.55
C LEU A 188 11.51 11.55 4.35
N VAL A 189 11.95 11.10 3.18
CA VAL A 189 11.92 9.71 2.73
C VAL A 189 13.34 9.22 2.52
N ALA A 190 13.75 8.13 3.20
CA ALA A 190 15.12 7.63 3.05
C ALA A 190 15.51 7.38 1.60
N ILE A 191 16.70 7.85 1.23
CA ILE A 191 17.21 7.76 -0.12
C ILE A 191 17.85 6.37 -0.32
N PRO A 192 17.46 5.61 -1.36
CA PRO A 192 18.10 4.35 -1.68
C PRO A 192 19.55 4.60 -2.14
N GLY A 193 20.43 3.60 -1.98
CA GLY A 193 21.79 3.67 -2.49
C GLY A 193 21.84 3.91 -4.00
N VAL A 194 22.95 4.46 -4.49
CA VAL A 194 23.16 4.76 -5.91
C VAL A 194 22.97 3.49 -6.74
N SER A 195 22.08 3.53 -7.74
CA SER A 195 21.75 2.37 -8.59
C SER A 195 22.50 2.36 -9.92
N SER A 196 23.12 3.48 -10.31
CA SER A 196 23.91 3.60 -11.54
C SER A 196 25.38 3.79 -11.20
N PHE A 197 26.11 2.68 -11.25
CA PHE A 197 27.55 2.67 -11.07
C PHE A 197 28.25 2.92 -12.40
N ALA A 198 29.20 3.84 -12.37
CA ALA A 198 30.23 3.93 -13.41
C ALA A 198 31.25 2.80 -13.21
N PRO A 199 32.11 2.52 -14.21
CA PRO A 199 33.23 1.59 -14.03
C PRO A 199 34.10 1.93 -12.81
N ASP A 200 34.26 3.23 -12.51
CA ASP A 200 34.91 3.73 -11.30
C ASP A 200 33.94 4.59 -10.46
N PRO A 201 33.79 4.33 -9.14
CA PRO A 201 32.88 5.06 -8.27
C PRO A 201 33.06 6.58 -8.24
N ARG A 202 34.27 7.09 -8.52
CA ARG A 202 34.55 8.55 -8.59
C ARG A 202 33.80 9.25 -9.72
N TYR A 203 33.23 8.48 -10.63
CA TYR A 203 32.42 8.96 -11.73
C TYR A 203 30.95 8.55 -11.58
N ASN A 204 30.48 8.10 -10.42
CA ASN A 204 29.05 7.82 -10.25
C ASN A 204 28.16 9.07 -10.46
N TYR A 205 26.87 8.86 -10.69
CA TYR A 205 25.93 9.95 -11.00
C TYR A 205 25.90 11.05 -9.93
N ASP A 206 26.02 10.67 -8.66
CA ASP A 206 26.06 11.57 -7.50
C ASP A 206 27.27 12.51 -7.49
N GLN A 207 28.31 12.21 -8.28
CA GLN A 207 29.49 13.07 -8.44
C GLN A 207 29.29 14.15 -9.53
N PHE A 208 28.16 14.15 -10.24
CA PHE A 208 27.81 15.18 -11.21
C PHE A 208 26.97 16.28 -10.56
N ILE A 209 27.45 17.52 -10.63
CA ILE A 209 26.81 18.67 -9.98
C ILE A 209 25.89 19.36 -10.98
N TYR A 210 24.62 19.53 -10.63
CA TYR A 210 23.63 20.25 -11.43
C TYR A 210 23.61 21.73 -11.06
N ASP A 211 23.68 22.61 -12.06
CA ASP A 211 23.47 24.06 -11.94
C ASP A 211 22.08 24.38 -12.51
N GLU A 212 21.14 24.67 -11.61
CA GLU A 212 19.74 24.95 -11.97
C GLU A 212 19.59 26.22 -12.80
N ASN A 213 20.35 27.27 -12.47
CA ASN A 213 20.29 28.56 -13.18
C ASN A 213 20.75 28.45 -14.63
N LYS A 214 21.70 27.55 -14.91
CA LYS A 214 22.27 27.37 -16.25
C LYS A 214 21.71 26.17 -17.02
N ASP A 215 20.84 25.36 -16.41
CA ASP A 215 20.36 24.07 -16.90
C ASP A 215 21.51 23.18 -17.43
N LYS A 216 22.55 22.98 -16.59
CA LYS A 216 23.78 22.26 -16.97
C LYS A 216 24.27 21.35 -15.86
N TYR A 217 24.88 20.23 -16.24
CA TYR A 217 25.65 19.40 -15.32
C TYR A 217 27.15 19.67 -15.48
N THR A 218 27.90 19.57 -14.38
CA THR A 218 29.36 19.57 -14.37
C THR A 218 29.86 18.20 -13.94
N CYS A 219 30.69 17.56 -14.77
CA CYS A 219 31.27 16.27 -14.43
C CYS A 219 32.46 16.42 -13.46
N PRO A 220 32.94 15.32 -12.85
CA PRO A 220 34.10 15.34 -11.95
C PRO A 220 35.40 15.89 -12.55
N ARG A 221 35.50 15.95 -13.89
CA ARG A 221 36.62 16.57 -14.64
C ARG A 221 36.35 18.02 -15.06
N GLY A 222 35.33 18.67 -14.48
CA GLY A 222 34.98 20.06 -14.73
C GLY A 222 34.38 20.34 -16.11
N ARG A 223 34.06 19.32 -16.92
CA ARG A 223 33.41 19.51 -18.22
C ARG A 223 31.91 19.68 -18.03
N LYS A 224 31.33 20.64 -18.76
CA LYS A 224 29.91 20.95 -18.74
C LYS A 224 29.15 20.07 -19.74
N LEU A 225 28.05 19.48 -19.29
CA LEU A 225 27.09 18.74 -20.08
C LEU A 225 25.85 19.62 -20.29
N THR A 226 25.39 19.70 -21.54
CA THR A 226 24.26 20.54 -21.96
C THR A 226 23.13 19.67 -22.47
N THR A 227 21.92 20.19 -22.38
CA THR A 227 20.71 19.58 -22.97
C THR A 227 20.32 20.29 -24.26
N ASN A 228 19.58 19.60 -25.12
CA ASN A 228 18.88 20.20 -26.27
C ASN A 228 17.49 20.74 -25.90
N GLY A 229 17.11 20.68 -24.61
CA GLY A 229 15.82 21.14 -24.11
C GLY A 229 14.68 20.14 -24.28
N ASN A 230 14.86 19.06 -25.06
CA ASN A 230 13.80 18.11 -25.35
C ASN A 230 13.55 17.15 -24.19
N TRP A 231 12.27 16.85 -23.98
CA TRP A 231 11.81 15.84 -23.03
C TRP A 231 11.54 14.52 -23.75
N TYR A 232 12.23 13.47 -23.30
CA TYR A 232 12.10 12.13 -23.84
C TYR A 232 11.19 11.27 -22.98
N LYS A 233 10.37 10.50 -23.67
CA LYS A 233 9.43 9.52 -23.13
C LYS A 233 10.22 8.32 -22.58
N ARG A 234 10.21 8.10 -21.26
CA ARG A 234 10.80 6.88 -20.64
C ARG A 234 9.69 5.96 -20.15
N ASN A 235 9.72 4.71 -20.62
CA ASN A 235 8.82 3.65 -20.17
C ASN A 235 9.60 2.65 -19.33
N THR A 236 9.12 2.36 -18.12
CA THR A 236 9.69 1.35 -17.22
C THR A 236 8.84 0.08 -17.13
N GLY A 237 7.84 -0.06 -18.01
CA GLY A 237 6.81 -1.09 -17.97
C GLY A 237 5.72 -0.83 -16.92
N ARG A 238 6.04 -0.14 -15.82
CA ARG A 238 5.12 0.15 -14.69
C ARG A 238 4.70 1.61 -14.57
N SER A 239 5.42 2.50 -15.23
CA SER A 239 5.09 3.92 -15.31
C SER A 239 5.78 4.56 -16.50
N TYR A 240 5.20 5.69 -16.89
CA TYR A 240 5.74 6.58 -17.89
C TYR A 240 6.18 7.87 -17.21
N TYR A 241 7.40 8.34 -17.52
CA TYR A 241 7.88 9.65 -17.08
C TYR A 241 8.81 10.28 -18.11
N LYS A 242 9.06 11.57 -17.96
CA LYS A 242 9.89 12.33 -18.88
C LYS A 242 11.31 12.50 -18.34
N VAL A 243 12.29 12.42 -19.22
CA VAL A 243 13.71 12.70 -18.93
C VAL A 243 14.30 13.71 -19.91
N LYS A 244 15.20 14.57 -19.43
CA LYS A 244 16.09 15.39 -20.26
C LYS A 244 17.46 14.71 -20.33
N HIS A 245 18.08 14.74 -21.50
CA HIS A 245 19.42 14.19 -21.71
C HIS A 245 20.47 15.30 -21.69
N TYR A 246 21.49 15.12 -20.86
CA TYR A 246 22.65 16.00 -20.80
C TYR A 246 23.87 15.24 -21.30
N LYS A 247 24.57 15.82 -22.28
CA LYS A 247 25.72 15.21 -22.92
C LYS A 247 26.77 16.25 -23.28
N THR A 248 27.97 15.80 -23.62
CA THR A 248 29.06 16.67 -24.06
C THR A 248 29.97 15.94 -25.05
N ASN A 249 30.36 16.62 -26.13
CA ASN A 249 31.28 16.06 -27.13
C ASN A 249 32.71 15.93 -26.57
N LYS A 250 33.02 16.66 -25.49
CA LYS A 250 34.31 16.60 -24.78
C LYS A 250 34.57 15.23 -24.12
N CYS A 251 33.59 14.33 -24.07
CA CYS A 251 33.79 12.96 -23.59
C CYS A 251 34.62 12.11 -24.56
N GLN A 252 34.63 12.42 -25.86
CA GLN A 252 35.32 11.60 -26.86
C GLN A 252 36.84 11.59 -26.67
N THR A 253 37.41 12.73 -26.27
CA THR A 253 38.85 12.92 -26.02
C THR A 253 39.20 12.93 -24.52
N CYS A 254 38.28 12.47 -23.67
CA CYS A 254 38.48 12.50 -22.22
C CYS A 254 39.43 11.36 -21.77
N PRO A 255 40.53 11.65 -21.06
CA PRO A 255 41.46 10.62 -20.59
C PRO A 255 40.84 9.68 -19.53
N ALA A 256 39.74 10.10 -18.89
CA ALA A 256 39.04 9.31 -17.89
C ALA A 256 37.78 8.64 -18.44
N ARG A 257 37.67 8.50 -19.76
CA ARG A 257 36.48 7.95 -20.40
C ARG A 257 36.19 6.53 -19.92
N ASP A 258 37.19 5.66 -19.94
CA ASP A 258 37.03 4.23 -19.61
C ASP A 258 36.66 4.02 -18.12
N LEU A 259 37.02 4.98 -17.26
CA LEU A 259 36.61 5.01 -15.85
C LEU A 259 35.17 5.52 -15.66
N CYS A 260 34.66 6.30 -16.62
CA CYS A 260 33.41 7.02 -16.52
C CYS A 260 32.25 6.35 -17.26
N THR A 261 32.48 5.76 -18.43
CA THR A 261 31.44 5.16 -19.27
C THR A 261 32.00 4.22 -20.33
N SER A 262 31.25 3.17 -20.65
CA SER A 262 31.51 2.27 -21.78
C SER A 262 30.84 2.73 -23.09
N ALA A 263 30.07 3.82 -23.07
CA ALA A 263 29.33 4.27 -24.24
C ALA A 263 30.24 4.87 -25.33
N THR A 264 29.95 4.58 -26.61
CA THR A 264 30.71 5.05 -27.78
C THR A 264 30.66 6.57 -27.95
N ASN A 265 29.52 7.19 -27.61
CA ASN A 265 29.30 8.63 -27.76
C ASN A 265 29.51 9.44 -26.47
N GLY A 266 30.16 8.83 -25.47
CA GLY A 266 30.36 9.44 -24.16
C GLY A 266 29.16 9.29 -23.23
N ARG A 267 29.28 9.86 -22.02
CA ARG A 267 28.30 9.64 -20.97
C ARG A 267 27.09 10.54 -21.16
N ILE A 268 25.91 9.93 -21.08
CA ILE A 268 24.63 10.63 -21.06
C ILE A 268 24.13 10.64 -19.62
N ILE A 269 23.77 11.81 -19.13
CA ILE A 269 23.12 12.00 -17.84
C ILE A 269 21.63 12.24 -18.11
N GLU A 270 20.78 11.36 -17.59
CA GLU A 270 19.33 11.50 -17.66
C GLU A 270 18.82 12.20 -16.40
N ARG A 271 18.24 13.40 -16.55
CA ARG A 271 17.55 14.09 -15.45
C ARG A 271 16.05 13.88 -15.61
N SER A 272 15.42 13.23 -14.63
CA SER A 272 13.97 13.04 -14.64
C SER A 272 13.21 14.33 -14.34
N GLU A 273 11.96 14.41 -14.77
CA GLU A 273 11.03 15.48 -14.36
C GLU A 273 10.79 15.53 -12.83
N TYR A 274 11.15 14.46 -12.11
CA TYR A 274 11.02 14.37 -10.66
C TYR A 274 12.30 14.76 -9.91
N ALA A 275 13.41 15.03 -10.61
CA ALA A 275 14.70 15.32 -9.99
C ALA A 275 14.66 16.47 -8.96
N PRO A 276 13.96 17.61 -9.20
CA PRO A 276 13.88 18.68 -8.21
C PRO A 276 13.27 18.23 -6.87
N TYR A 277 12.25 17.35 -6.89
CA TYR A 277 11.60 16.87 -5.67
C TYR A 277 12.46 15.84 -4.92
N ILE A 278 13.26 15.06 -5.65
CA ILE A 278 14.24 14.13 -5.06
C ILE A 278 15.34 14.92 -4.37
N GLU A 279 15.85 15.96 -5.02
CA GLU A 279 16.87 16.86 -4.47
C GLU A 279 16.36 17.64 -3.26
N GLN A 280 15.10 18.12 -3.31
CA GLN A 280 14.45 18.74 -2.16
C GLN A 280 14.36 17.77 -0.97
N ASN A 281 13.90 16.52 -1.19
CA ASN A 281 13.84 15.50 -0.14
C ASN A 281 15.23 15.19 0.44
N LYS A 282 16.27 15.18 -0.40
CA LYS A 282 17.66 15.05 0.04
C LYS A 282 18.08 16.20 0.95
N GLY A 283 17.84 17.44 0.53
CA GLY A 283 18.08 18.61 1.37
C GLY A 283 17.33 18.54 2.69
N ASN A 284 16.07 18.09 2.68
CA ASN A 284 15.27 17.95 3.91
C ASN A 284 15.90 16.98 4.92
N ILE A 285 16.42 15.83 4.45
CA ILE A 285 17.06 14.83 5.31
C ILE A 285 18.43 15.30 5.79
N GLU A 286 19.21 15.95 4.94
CA GLU A 286 20.53 16.47 5.28
C GLU A 286 20.44 17.62 6.29
N ASN A 287 19.39 18.45 6.19
CA ASN A 287 19.13 19.54 7.12
C ASN A 287 18.64 19.06 8.50
N ASP A 288 17.88 17.96 8.57
CA ASP A 288 17.35 17.43 9.83
C ASP A 288 17.40 15.88 9.91
N PRO A 289 18.62 15.31 10.05
CA PRO A 289 18.79 13.86 10.13
C PRO A 289 18.22 13.27 11.43
N GLU A 290 18.18 14.04 12.52
CA GLU A 290 17.65 13.60 13.81
C GLU A 290 16.12 13.47 13.77
N LEU A 291 15.42 14.36 13.07
CA LEU A 291 13.98 14.23 12.85
C LEU A 291 13.64 12.95 12.08
N TYR A 292 14.42 12.60 11.06
CA TYR A 292 14.21 11.36 10.32
C TYR A 292 14.35 10.12 11.22
N LYS A 293 15.31 10.10 12.15
CA LYS A 293 15.48 8.96 13.09
C LYS A 293 14.24 8.69 13.95
N LYS A 294 13.43 9.71 14.24
CA LYS A 294 12.18 9.56 15.01
C LYS A 294 11.14 8.68 14.32
N ARG A 295 11.22 8.52 12.98
CA ARG A 295 10.29 7.70 12.18
C ARG A 295 10.08 6.33 12.80
N GLN A 296 11.17 5.62 13.10
CA GLN A 296 11.11 4.24 13.59
C GLN A 296 10.36 4.15 14.91
N ALA A 297 10.67 5.02 15.88
CA ALA A 297 10.01 5.02 17.18
C ALA A 297 8.50 5.30 17.07
N ILE A 298 8.09 6.20 16.17
CA ILE A 298 6.69 6.60 15.99
C ILE A 298 5.86 5.43 15.44
N VAL A 299 6.31 4.73 14.39
CA VAL A 299 5.54 3.66 13.73
C VAL A 299 5.68 2.30 14.42
N GLU A 300 6.83 2.01 15.02
CA GLU A 300 7.03 0.74 15.74
C GLU A 300 6.25 0.71 17.07
N HIS A 301 5.88 1.86 17.65
CA HIS A 301 5.05 1.89 18.84
C HIS A 301 3.68 1.20 18.64
N PRO A 302 2.81 1.63 17.70
CA PRO A 302 1.55 0.95 17.43
C PRO A 302 1.76 -0.49 16.92
N TYR A 303 2.75 -0.73 16.06
CA TYR A 303 3.01 -2.08 15.55
C TYR A 303 3.49 -3.06 16.63
N GLY A 304 4.33 -2.60 17.56
CA GLY A 304 4.76 -3.37 18.71
C GLY A 304 3.56 -3.78 19.58
N VAL A 305 2.66 -2.86 19.88
CA VAL A 305 1.45 -3.18 20.67
C VAL A 305 0.55 -4.14 19.90
N ILE A 306 0.16 -3.80 18.68
CA ILE A 306 -0.85 -4.55 17.93
C ILE A 306 -0.33 -5.93 17.52
N LYS A 307 0.91 -6.04 17.05
CA LYS A 307 1.44 -7.30 16.55
C LYS A 307 2.08 -8.10 17.68
N ARG A 308 2.99 -7.52 18.46
CA ARG A 308 3.77 -8.28 19.45
C ARG A 308 2.99 -8.53 20.73
N ARG A 309 2.28 -7.52 21.25
CA ARG A 309 1.55 -7.65 22.51
C ARG A 309 0.17 -8.28 22.32
N TRP A 310 -0.54 -7.93 21.24
CA TRP A 310 -1.88 -8.48 20.99
C TRP A 310 -1.92 -9.67 20.03
N GLY A 311 -0.80 -10.00 19.38
CA GLY A 311 -0.72 -11.16 18.49
C GLY A 311 -1.41 -10.99 17.14
N PHE A 312 -1.75 -9.77 16.72
CA PHE A 312 -2.47 -9.52 15.47
C PHE A 312 -1.55 -9.60 14.24
N TYR A 313 -1.24 -10.83 13.83
CA TYR A 313 -0.43 -11.11 12.64
C TYR A 313 -1.23 -11.60 11.44
N TYR A 314 -2.49 -11.98 11.64
CA TYR A 314 -3.35 -12.59 10.65
C TYR A 314 -4.73 -11.92 10.62
N ILE A 315 -5.26 -11.77 9.42
CA ILE A 315 -6.65 -11.37 9.16
C ILE A 315 -7.54 -12.57 9.46
N MET A 316 -8.68 -12.33 10.11
CA MET A 316 -9.62 -13.39 10.52
C MET A 316 -10.67 -13.65 9.46
N THR A 317 -11.10 -12.58 8.77
CA THR A 317 -12.09 -12.64 7.72
C THR A 317 -11.49 -13.03 6.37
N LYS A 318 -12.34 -13.50 5.46
CA LYS A 318 -11.98 -13.97 4.11
C LYS A 318 -12.89 -13.36 3.05
N LYS A 319 -12.56 -13.59 1.79
CA LYS A 319 -13.29 -13.30 0.54
C LYS A 319 -13.05 -11.92 -0.05
N SER A 320 -12.78 -10.89 0.76
CA SER A 320 -12.51 -9.57 0.19
C SER A 320 -11.67 -8.67 1.09
N ILE A 321 -10.96 -7.75 0.45
CA ILE A 321 -10.14 -6.74 1.09
C ILE A 321 -10.98 -5.81 1.98
N LYS A 322 -12.26 -5.62 1.66
CA LYS A 322 -13.19 -4.85 2.49
C LYS A 322 -13.39 -5.50 3.86
N ARG A 323 -13.45 -6.83 3.92
CA ARG A 323 -13.57 -7.56 5.19
C ARG A 323 -12.26 -7.55 5.96
N ALA A 324 -11.13 -7.76 5.27
CA ALA A 324 -9.81 -7.61 5.87
C ALA A 324 -9.60 -6.20 6.47
N SER A 325 -10.08 -5.16 5.79
CA SER A 325 -10.06 -3.77 6.26
C SER A 325 -10.92 -3.54 7.51
N ALA A 326 -12.01 -4.30 7.69
CA ALA A 326 -12.82 -4.24 8.90
C ALA A 326 -12.05 -4.81 10.11
N ASP A 327 -11.37 -5.95 9.95
CA ASP A 327 -10.54 -6.56 11.02
C ASP A 327 -9.44 -5.59 11.47
N VAL A 328 -8.68 -5.04 10.51
CA VAL A 328 -7.64 -4.05 10.79
C VAL A 328 -8.22 -2.81 11.46
N GLY A 329 -9.34 -2.30 10.94
CA GLY A 329 -10.03 -1.14 11.49
C GLY A 329 -10.48 -1.33 12.93
N MET A 330 -10.95 -2.53 13.28
CA MET A 330 -11.34 -2.88 14.63
C MET A 330 -10.14 -2.86 15.58
N MET A 331 -9.04 -3.50 15.20
CA MET A 331 -7.80 -3.52 15.99
C MET A 331 -7.20 -2.12 16.17
N PHE A 332 -7.22 -1.31 15.12
CA PHE A 332 -6.68 0.05 15.17
C PHE A 332 -7.58 0.98 15.98
N THR A 333 -8.90 0.77 15.93
CA THR A 333 -9.86 1.46 16.80
C THR A 333 -9.58 1.11 18.26
N ALA A 334 -9.37 -0.17 18.58
CA ALA A 334 -9.04 -0.61 19.93
C ALA A 334 -7.72 0.02 20.41
N PHE A 335 -6.70 0.06 19.55
CA PHE A 335 -5.41 0.69 19.87
C PHE A 335 -5.57 2.17 20.23
N ASN A 336 -6.26 2.93 19.38
CA ASN A 336 -6.50 4.34 19.65
C ASN A 336 -7.30 4.53 20.94
N LEU A 337 -8.37 3.76 21.17
CA LEU A 337 -9.15 3.85 22.41
C LEU A 337 -8.30 3.56 23.66
N CYS A 338 -7.47 2.52 23.64
CA CYS A 338 -6.55 2.23 24.73
C CYS A 338 -5.56 3.38 24.97
N ARG A 339 -5.01 3.99 23.92
CA ARG A 339 -4.12 5.16 24.06
C ARG A 339 -4.87 6.36 24.63
N LEU A 340 -6.06 6.68 24.12
CA LEU A 340 -6.90 7.77 24.60
C LEU A 340 -7.21 7.62 26.09
N ILE A 341 -7.69 6.45 26.52
CA ILE A 341 -8.01 6.17 27.92
C ILE A 341 -6.78 6.35 28.82
N ASN A 342 -5.60 5.91 28.36
CA ASN A 342 -4.37 6.00 29.14
C ASN A 342 -3.83 7.44 29.24
N ILE A 343 -4.05 8.28 28.22
CA ILE A 343 -3.55 9.66 28.20
C ILE A 343 -4.53 10.62 28.91
N ILE A 344 -5.82 10.52 28.60
CA ILE A 344 -6.88 11.38 29.17
C ILE A 344 -7.18 10.98 30.62
N GLY A 345 -7.03 9.69 30.94
CA GLY A 345 -7.46 9.12 32.20
C GLY A 345 -8.88 8.56 32.12
N LYS A 346 -9.10 7.44 32.83
CA LYS A 346 -10.35 6.67 32.77
C LYS A 346 -11.58 7.50 33.15
N ASN A 347 -11.47 8.31 34.21
CA ASN A 347 -12.60 9.07 34.75
C ASN A 347 -13.03 10.19 33.80
N GLU A 348 -12.09 10.96 33.28
CA GLU A 348 -12.39 12.04 32.33
C GLU A 348 -12.89 11.51 31.00
N PHE A 349 -12.30 10.41 30.50
CA PHE A 349 -12.81 9.77 29.30
C PHE A 349 -14.24 9.22 29.50
N LYS A 350 -14.55 8.66 30.67
CA LYS A 350 -15.90 8.20 30.99
C LYS A 350 -16.91 9.35 31.01
N LYS A 351 -16.59 10.46 31.68
CA LYS A 351 -17.45 11.67 31.70
C LYS A 351 -17.73 12.17 30.29
N TYR A 352 -16.71 12.19 29.43
CA TYR A 352 -16.89 12.57 28.02
C TYR A 352 -17.88 11.64 27.29
N LEU A 353 -17.77 10.33 27.47
CA LEU A 353 -18.70 9.37 26.87
C LEU A 353 -20.12 9.53 27.41
N GLU A 354 -20.28 9.75 28.72
CA GLU A 354 -21.59 10.03 29.34
C GLU A 354 -22.23 11.30 28.73
N GLY A 355 -21.44 12.37 28.53
CA GLY A 355 -21.89 13.59 27.87
C GLY A 355 -22.31 13.40 26.41
N LEU A 356 -21.59 12.55 25.65
CA LEU A 356 -21.98 12.19 24.28
C LEU A 356 -23.31 11.45 24.23
N VAL A 357 -23.56 10.52 25.17
CA VAL A 357 -24.81 9.77 25.25
C VAL A 357 -25.99 10.71 25.53
N LEU A 358 -25.83 11.64 26.47
CA LEU A 358 -26.85 12.66 26.77
C LEU A 358 -27.14 13.53 25.55
N SER A 359 -26.10 13.96 24.84
CA SER A 359 -26.23 14.76 23.62
C SER A 359 -26.98 14.01 22.51
N TYR A 360 -26.70 12.72 22.35
CA TYR A 360 -27.36 11.87 21.37
C TYR A 360 -28.86 11.73 21.64
N PHE A 361 -29.25 11.48 22.90
CA PHE A 361 -30.66 11.43 23.29
C PHE A 361 -31.35 12.77 23.08
N ALA A 362 -30.71 13.89 23.44
CA ALA A 362 -31.25 15.22 23.19
C ALA A 362 -31.51 15.50 21.69
N ILE A 363 -30.59 15.08 20.81
CA ILE A 363 -30.76 15.21 19.36
C ILE A 363 -31.91 14.33 18.85
N ILE A 364 -32.03 13.10 19.34
CA ILE A 364 -33.15 12.21 18.98
C ILE A 364 -34.49 12.79 19.42
N ASP A 365 -34.56 13.33 20.64
CA ASP A 365 -35.81 13.90 21.16
C ASP A 365 -36.18 15.19 20.42
N LEU A 366 -35.20 16.02 20.05
CA LEU A 366 -35.42 17.16 19.15
C LEU A 366 -35.93 16.71 17.78
N TYR A 367 -35.34 15.68 17.19
CA TYR A 367 -35.78 15.13 15.91
C TYR A 367 -37.20 14.55 15.99
N ARG A 368 -37.53 13.83 17.08
CA ARG A 368 -38.88 13.33 17.35
C ARG A 368 -39.89 14.47 17.51
N SER A 369 -39.52 15.53 18.23
CA SER A 369 -40.35 16.73 18.44
C SER A 369 -40.65 17.46 17.13
N ILE A 370 -39.63 17.65 16.28
CA ILE A 370 -39.79 18.24 14.94
C ILE A 370 -40.71 17.35 14.08
N ASN A 371 -40.50 16.04 14.08
CA ASN A 371 -41.35 15.11 13.32
C ASN A 371 -42.78 14.99 13.86
N SER A 372 -43.00 15.13 15.18
CA SER A 372 -44.35 15.20 15.74
C SER A 372 -45.07 16.49 15.34
N ASN A 373 -44.34 17.60 15.19
CA ASN A 373 -44.88 18.88 14.72
C ASN A 373 -45.13 18.91 13.20
N LEU A 374 -44.52 17.99 12.44
CA LEU A 374 -44.72 17.83 11.00
C LEU A 374 -45.80 16.80 10.63
N ARG A 375 -46.41 16.11 11.61
CA ARG A 375 -47.60 15.27 11.36
C ARG A 375 -48.86 16.16 11.40
N PRO A 376 -49.65 16.27 10.32
CA PRO A 376 -50.89 17.03 10.36
C PRO A 376 -51.90 16.34 11.30
N PRO A 377 -52.73 17.10 12.03
CA PRO A 377 -53.84 16.56 12.83
C PRO A 377 -55.01 16.21 11.88
N ILE A 378 -54.83 15.22 11.02
CA ILE A 378 -55.92 14.70 10.18
C ILE A 378 -55.87 13.18 10.24
N PHE A 379 -56.36 12.61 11.34
CA PHE A 379 -57.00 11.29 11.39
C PHE A 379 -57.74 11.15 12.73
N GLN A 380 -58.70 12.06 12.96
CA GLN A 380 -59.85 11.80 13.82
C GLN A 380 -61.10 11.88 12.93
N ARG A 381 -61.96 10.87 13.03
CA ARG A 381 -63.09 10.51 12.13
C ARG A 381 -62.57 9.79 10.86
N ILE A 382 -62.98 8.58 10.50
CA ILE A 382 -64.29 7.91 10.58
C ILE A 382 -64.02 6.39 10.65
N PHE A 383 -64.40 5.72 11.73
CA PHE A 383 -64.69 4.28 11.71
C PHE A 383 -66.12 4.10 12.22
N VAL A 384 -67.07 4.40 11.33
CA VAL A 384 -68.47 4.02 11.45
C VAL A 384 -68.68 2.92 10.41
N HIS A 385 -69.06 1.74 10.90
CA HIS A 385 -69.73 0.64 10.18
C HIS A 385 -68.99 -0.08 9.04
N ALA A 386 -68.57 -1.31 9.31
CA ALA A 386 -69.14 -2.50 8.64
C ALA A 386 -68.70 -3.79 9.38
N LYS A 387 -69.60 -4.33 10.22
CA LYS A 387 -69.65 -5.77 10.49
C LYS A 387 -70.08 -6.47 9.20
N ILE A 388 -69.43 -7.57 8.84
CA ILE A 388 -69.90 -8.78 8.10
C ILE A 388 -68.62 -9.65 7.96
N LYS A 389 -68.37 -10.65 8.84
CA LYS A 389 -68.59 -12.11 8.64
C LYS A 389 -68.37 -12.54 7.17
N VAL A 390 -67.51 -13.51 6.84
CA VAL A 390 -67.79 -14.96 6.88
C VAL A 390 -66.53 -15.72 6.38
N ALA A 391 -66.28 -16.87 7.03
CA ALA A 391 -65.52 -18.07 6.63
C ALA A 391 -64.02 -17.96 6.37
#